data_AF-A0A6A3NIY4-F1
#
_entry.id   AF-A0A6A3NIY4-F1
#
_cell.length_a   1.000
_cell.length_b   1.000
_cell.length_c   1.000
_cell.angle_alpha   90.00
_cell.angle_beta   90.00
_cell.angle_gamma   90.00
#
_symmetry.space_group_name_H-M   'P 1'
#
loop_
_entity.id
_entity.type
_entity.pdbx_description
1 polymer ?
#
loop_
_entity_poly.entity_id
_entity_poly.type
_entity_poly.pdbx_seq_one_letter_code
_entity_poly.pdbx_strand_id
1 'polypeptide(L)'
;MDLNRTILMGETAVYFEDARNQTVGSRHVVVRSTGFSFMRISEVLAVSATGRKLPPLFIWKGKASPTFAKIGGVYVAHQPRT
;
A
#
# COMPACT_ATOMS: atom_id res chain seq x y z
N MET A 1 1.68 -29.18 -11.32
CA MET A 1 1.21 -27.85 -10.89
C MET A 1 0.62 -27.16 -12.10
N ASP A 2 -0.63 -26.68 -12.03
CA ASP A 2 -1.21 -25.85 -13.09
C ASP A 2 -0.78 -24.40 -12.89
N LEU A 3 0.19 -23.96 -13.68
CA LEU A 3 0.77 -22.62 -13.60
C LEU A 3 -0.28 -21.52 -13.81
N ASN A 4 -1.38 -21.82 -14.51
CA ASN A 4 -2.47 -20.88 -14.75
C ASN A 4 -3.33 -20.65 -13.50
N ARG A 5 -3.24 -21.52 -12.50
CA ARG A 5 -3.98 -21.44 -11.23
C ARG A 5 -3.09 -21.05 -10.05
N THR A 6 -1.78 -20.98 -10.24
CA THR A 6 -0.85 -20.53 -9.20
C THR A 6 -0.83 -19.01 -9.14
N ILE A 7 -1.09 -18.46 -7.94
CA ILE A 7 -1.07 -17.02 -7.66
C ILE A 7 -0.12 -16.77 -6.47
N LEU A 8 0.81 -15.83 -6.65
CA LEU A 8 1.62 -15.28 -5.56
C LEU A 8 0.95 -14.00 -5.06
N MET A 9 0.82 -13.85 -3.74
CA MET A 9 0.23 -12.68 -3.09
C MET A 9 1.13 -12.19 -1.95
N GLY A 10 1.21 -10.87 -1.75
CA GLY A 10 1.90 -10.28 -0.61
C GLY A 10 1.33 -8.91 -0.22
N GLU A 11 1.37 -8.61 1.08
CA GLU A 11 1.06 -7.27 1.62
C GLU A 11 2.33 -6.43 1.67
N THR A 12 2.24 -5.17 1.25
CA THR A 12 3.30 -4.17 1.37
C THR A 12 2.74 -2.84 1.84
N ALA A 13 3.56 -2.04 2.52
CA ALA A 13 3.19 -0.67 2.89
C ALA A 13 3.53 0.29 1.74
N VAL A 14 2.53 1.04 1.28
CA VAL A 14 2.68 2.09 0.26
C VAL A 14 2.53 3.45 0.93
N TYR A 15 3.56 4.27 0.81
CA TYR A 15 3.62 5.60 1.41
C TYR A 15 3.13 6.66 0.41
N PHE A 16 2.32 7.62 0.85
CA PHE A 16 1.77 8.65 -0.03
C PHE A 16 2.76 9.77 -0.37
N GLU A 17 3.79 9.95 0.45
CA GLU A 17 4.88 10.88 0.19
C GLU A 17 6.15 10.10 -0.18
N ASP A 18 6.91 10.67 -1.11
CA ASP A 18 8.29 10.27 -1.36
C ASP A 18 9.20 11.04 -0.39
N ALA A 19 10.12 10.34 0.27
CA ALA A 19 11.11 10.95 1.16
C ALA A 19 12.14 11.69 0.31
N ARG A 20 11.73 12.78 -0.34
CA ARG A 20 12.65 13.63 -1.08
C ARG A 20 13.62 14.26 -0.08
N ASN A 21 14.91 14.06 -0.31
CA ASN A 21 15.97 14.80 0.36
C ASN A 21 15.95 16.26 -0.11
N GLN A 22 14.92 17.03 0.27
CA GLN A 22 14.90 18.47 0.06
C GLN A 22 15.76 19.12 1.15
N THR A 23 17.04 19.34 0.83
CA THR A 23 17.88 20.25 1.58
C THR A 23 17.45 21.68 1.29
N VAL A 24 16.74 22.31 2.23
CA VAL A 24 16.42 23.74 2.13
C VAL A 24 17.45 24.51 2.93
N GLY A 25 18.37 25.19 2.23
CA GLY A 25 19.30 26.15 2.82
C GLY A 25 20.77 25.71 2.84
N SER A 26 21.66 26.70 2.84
CA SER A 26 23.12 26.63 2.75
C SER A 26 23.83 25.75 3.81
N ARG A 27 23.12 25.14 4.75
CA ARG A 27 23.64 24.19 5.74
C ARG A 27 22.71 22.99 5.77
N HIS A 28 23.28 21.80 5.63
CA HIS A 28 22.59 20.53 5.47
C HIS A 28 21.65 20.22 6.65
N VAL A 29 20.37 20.60 6.52
CA VAL A 29 19.30 20.22 7.46
C VAL A 29 18.50 19.09 6.82
N VAL A 30 18.55 17.90 7.42
CA VAL A 30 17.66 16.79 7.06
C VAL A 30 16.29 17.08 7.66
N VAL A 31 15.32 17.43 6.82
CA VAL A 31 13.93 17.61 7.24
C VAL A 31 13.34 16.24 7.56
N ARG A 32 13.37 15.84 8.83
CA ARG A 32 12.66 14.64 9.30
C ARG A 32 11.19 14.99 9.52
N SER A 33 10.35 14.75 8.52
CA SER A 33 8.90 14.79 8.70
C SER A 33 8.45 13.55 9.48
N THR A 34 7.91 13.73 10.69
CA THR A 34 7.26 12.66 11.47
C THR A 34 5.94 12.19 10.82
N GLY A 35 5.38 12.93 9.87
CA GLY A 35 4.18 12.56 9.11
C GLY A 35 4.37 11.36 8.17
N PHE A 36 5.62 11.07 7.80
CA PHE A 36 5.97 10.03 6.82
C PHE A 36 5.52 8.61 7.23
N SER A 37 5.57 8.29 8.53
CA SER A 37 5.17 6.98 9.05
C SER A 37 3.65 6.81 9.16
N PHE A 38 2.91 7.92 9.23
CA PHE A 38 1.45 7.92 9.38
C PHE A 38 0.71 7.97 8.03
N MET A 39 1.36 8.43 6.97
CA MET A 39 0.78 8.52 5.62
C MET A 39 1.10 7.28 4.78
N ARG A 40 0.52 6.14 5.15
CA ARG A 40 0.64 4.89 4.38
C ARG A 40 -0.67 4.11 4.32
N ILE A 41 -0.86 3.38 3.23
CA ILE A 41 -1.85 2.29 3.13
C ILE A 41 -1.12 0.96 3.06
N SER A 42 -1.80 -0.11 3.47
CA SER A 42 -1.35 -1.47 3.15
C SER A 42 -1.95 -1.86 1.81
N GLU A 43 -1.12 -2.25 0.85
CA GLU A 43 -1.56 -2.79 -0.44
C GLU A 43 -1.23 -4.28 -0.51
N VAL A 44 -2.21 -5.08 -0.92
CA VAL A 44 -2.03 -6.48 -1.25
C VAL A 44 -2.01 -6.62 -2.77
N LEU A 45 -0.87 -7.07 -3.28
CA LEU A 45 -0.66 -7.34 -4.70
C LEU A 45 -0.69 -8.84 -4.94
N ALA A 46 -1.27 -9.24 -6.07
CA ALA A 46 -1.28 -10.63 -6.51
C ALA A 46 -0.88 -10.75 -7.98
N VAL A 47 -0.05 -11.74 -8.28
CA VAL A 47 0.47 -12.02 -9.62
C VAL A 47 0.32 -13.51 -9.90
N SER A 48 -0.26 -13.87 -11.05
CA SER A 48 -0.29 -15.26 -11.49
C SER A 48 1.12 -15.72 -11.88
N ALA A 49 1.37 -17.03 -11.84
CA ALA A 49 2.65 -17.56 -12.29
C ALA A 49 2.87 -17.43 -13.81
N THR A 50 1.83 -17.02 -14.57
CA THR A 50 1.93 -16.57 -15.96
C THR A 50 2.29 -15.09 -16.12
N GLY A 51 2.51 -14.36 -15.02
CA GLY A 51 2.90 -12.95 -15.03
C GLY A 51 1.74 -11.95 -15.08
N ARG A 52 0.49 -12.40 -15.03
CA ARG A 52 -0.68 -11.51 -15.01
C ARG A 52 -0.86 -10.91 -13.62
N LYS A 53 -0.85 -9.58 -13.56
CA LYS A 53 -1.22 -8.84 -12.35
C LYS A 53 -2.73 -8.90 -12.14
N LEU A 54 -3.15 -9.22 -10.93
CA LEU A 54 -4.55 -9.18 -10.51
C LEU A 54 -4.89 -7.81 -9.91
N PRO A 55 -6.18 -7.42 -9.88
CA PRO A 55 -6.58 -6.17 -9.24
C PRO A 55 -6.09 -6.10 -7.79
N PRO A 56 -5.50 -4.97 -7.37
CA PRO A 56 -4.95 -4.83 -6.03
C PRO A 56 -6.06 -4.75 -4.97
N LEU A 57 -5.68 -5.01 -3.72
CA LEU A 57 -6.50 -4.77 -2.53
C LEU A 57 -5.82 -3.71 -1.65
N PHE A 58 -6.51 -2.60 -1.40
CA PHE A 58 -6.09 -1.58 -0.45
C PHE A 58 -6.73 -1.80 0.92
N ILE A 59 -5.90 -1.85 1.95
CA ILE A 59 -6.30 -1.99 3.33
C ILE A 59 -6.11 -0.64 4.03
N TRP A 60 -7.24 -0.05 4.41
CA TRP A 60 -7.31 1.22 5.13
C TRP A 60 -7.36 0.94 6.63
N LYS A 61 -6.23 1.16 7.31
CA LYS A 61 -6.12 0.92 8.76
C LYS A 61 -6.68 2.10 9.55
N GLY A 62 -7.39 1.83 10.65
CA GLY A 62 -7.88 2.84 11.59
C GLY A 62 -9.33 3.29 11.40
N LYS A 63 -10.05 2.74 10.42
CA LYS A 63 -11.50 2.93 10.30
C LYS A 63 -12.21 1.63 10.72
N ALA A 64 -13.06 1.70 11.74
CA ALA A 64 -13.88 0.58 12.20
C ALA A 64 -15.10 0.36 11.27
N SER A 65 -14.83 0.06 10.01
CA SER A 65 -15.86 -0.30 9.03
C SER A 65 -15.61 -1.75 8.61
N PRO A 66 -16.59 -2.66 8.66
CA PRO A 66 -16.40 -4.03 8.17
C PRO A 66 -16.49 -4.13 6.63
N THR A 67 -16.21 -3.05 5.91
CA THR A 67 -16.57 -2.92 4.51
C THR A 67 -15.46 -3.45 3.61
N PHE A 68 -15.77 -4.52 2.88
CA PHE A 68 -15.04 -4.93 1.69
C PHE A 68 -15.83 -4.42 0.47
N ALA A 69 -15.22 -3.59 -0.36
CA ALA A 69 -15.86 -2.99 -1.52
C ALA A 69 -14.93 -3.01 -2.73
N LYS A 70 -15.52 -2.85 -3.92
CA LYS A 70 -14.75 -2.61 -5.15
C LYS A 70 -15.03 -1.19 -5.64
N ILE A 71 -14.01 -0.35 -5.68
CA ILE A 71 -14.11 1.06 -6.07
C ILE A 71 -13.19 1.29 -7.26
N GLY A 72 -13.73 1.73 -8.40
CA GLY A 72 -12.92 2.00 -9.60
C GLY A 72 -12.11 0.81 -10.11
N GLY A 73 -12.53 -0.43 -9.83
CA GLY A 73 -11.81 -1.65 -10.23
C GLY A 73 -10.86 -2.21 -9.17
N VAL A 74 -10.60 -1.48 -8.08
CA VAL A 74 -9.69 -1.86 -6.98
C VAL A 74 -10.51 -2.36 -5.79
N TYR A 75 -10.03 -3.41 -5.12
CA TYR A 75 -10.64 -3.86 -3.88
C TYR A 75 -10.19 -3.00 -2.71
N VAL A 76 -11.10 -2.73 -1.79
CA VAL A 76 -10.85 -1.89 -0.61
C VAL A 76 -11.41 -2.61 0.60
N ALA A 77 -10.57 -2.79 1.62
CA ALA A 77 -10.94 -3.30 2.93
C ALA A 77 -10.56 -2.30 4.02
N HIS A 78 -11.29 -2.33 5.12
CA HIS A 78 -11.01 -1.53 6.30
C HIS A 78 -10.61 -2.46 7.44
N GLN A 79 -9.53 -2.09 8.14
CA GLN A 79 -9.00 -2.85 9.26
C GLN A 79 -8.90 -1.93 10.50
N PRO A 80 -9.46 -2.31 11.65
CA PRO A 80 -9.25 -1.58 12.90
C PRO A 80 -7.75 -1.51 13.27
N ARG A 81 -7.32 -0.45 13.94
CA ARG A 81 -6.00 -0.45 14.60
C ARG A 81 -6.13 -1.29 15.87
N THR A 82 -5.34 -2.35 15.96
CA THR A 82 -5.04 -3.05 17.22
C THR A 82 -4.20 -2.17 18.13
#